data_AF-A0A6G6J7J4-F1
#
_entry.id   AF-A0A6G6J7J4-F1
#
_cell.length_a   1.000
_cell.length_b   1.000
_cell.length_c   1.000
_cell.angle_alpha   90.00
_cell.angle_beta   90.00
_cell.angle_gamma   90.00
#
_symmetry.space_group_name_H-M   'P 1'
#
loop_
_entity.id
_entity.type
_entity.pdbx_description
1 polymer ?
#
loop_
_entity_poly.entity_id
_entity_poly.type
_entity_poly.pdbx_seq_one_letter_code
_entity_poly.pdbx_strand_id
1 'polypeptide(L)'
;MSAEEKQPLERFLEALTLITPHKAEAQHGANHLHHCVQVGGTTASDVQKAMKIIDEIGISYTGGPVYGLNDWELKTEGLHDVQLSFNSRGILDVALAKIDTPYFEPILERLNEQLDVVTEIEGQAGFTSVTYRQGDLEVTLENDGLSDRFSITVSTFGYRADRALLPRYA
;
A
#
# COMPACT_ATOMS: atom_id res chain seq x y z
N MET A 1 -29.29 -7.02 9.92
CA MET A 1 -28.19 -6.21 9.37
C MET A 1 -27.94 -5.07 10.33
N SER A 2 -26.78 -5.05 10.99
CA SER A 2 -26.16 -3.85 11.55
C SER A 2 -24.69 -3.96 11.10
N ALA A 3 -24.27 -3.56 9.91
CA ALA A 3 -24.66 -2.46 9.02
C ALA A 3 -24.54 -1.06 9.65
N GLU A 4 -23.77 -0.91 10.72
CA GLU A 4 -23.29 0.38 11.17
C GLU A 4 -21.78 0.43 10.82
N GLU A 5 -21.38 1.37 9.95
CA GLU A 5 -19.99 1.79 9.63
C GLU A 5 -19.13 0.95 8.64
N LYS A 6 -19.58 0.80 7.39
CA LYS A 6 -18.65 0.49 6.27
C LYS A 6 -18.12 1.76 5.60
N GLN A 7 -16.83 1.99 5.28
CA GLN A 7 -15.46 1.60 5.73
C GLN A 7 -14.53 2.75 5.20
N PRO A 8 -13.36 3.19 5.77
CA PRO A 8 -12.28 3.87 5.02
C PRO A 8 -11.91 2.94 3.88
N LEU A 9 -12.53 3.14 2.72
CA LEU A 9 -13.25 2.10 1.98
C LEU A 9 -12.32 1.32 1.04
N GLU A 10 -12.06 0.02 1.21
CA GLU A 10 -12.54 -0.96 2.20
C GLU A 10 -11.41 -1.94 2.61
N ARG A 11 -10.84 -1.96 3.82
CA ARG A 11 -10.01 -0.87 4.37
C ARG A 11 -8.56 -0.98 3.87
N PHE A 12 -8.21 -0.06 2.97
CA PHE A 12 -7.11 -0.12 1.98
C PHE A 12 -7.31 -1.09 0.77
N LEU A 13 -8.49 -1.69 0.56
CA LEU A 13 -8.88 -2.49 -0.62
C LEU A 13 -7.94 -3.61 -1.07
N GLU A 14 -7.70 -4.67 -0.31
CA GLU A 14 -7.80 -4.94 1.14
C GLU A 14 -6.39 -5.43 1.44
N ALA A 15 -5.51 -4.53 1.91
CA ALA A 15 -4.06 -4.69 1.71
C ALA A 15 -3.72 -5.07 0.25
N LEU A 16 -4.38 -4.43 -0.73
CA LEU A 16 -4.29 -4.72 -2.19
C LEU A 16 -4.43 -6.21 -2.59
N THR A 17 -5.33 -6.94 -1.95
CA THR A 17 -5.64 -8.39 -2.11
C THR A 17 -4.58 -9.33 -1.53
N LEU A 18 -4.31 -9.12 -0.23
CA LEU A 18 -3.44 -9.91 0.65
C LEU A 18 -2.06 -10.19 0.05
N ILE A 19 -1.77 -11.20 -0.78
CA ILE A 19 -0.44 -11.36 -1.39
C ILE A 19 -0.44 -11.92 -2.85
N THR A 20 -1.64 -12.08 -3.47
CA THR A 20 -2.00 -12.49 -4.87
C THR A 20 -1.57 -13.90 -5.39
N PRO A 21 -2.26 -14.62 -6.34
CA PRO A 21 -3.19 -14.15 -7.41
C PRO A 21 -4.49 -15.00 -7.64
N HIS A 22 -5.39 -14.57 -8.57
CA HIS A 22 -5.94 -15.48 -9.59
C HIS A 22 -6.44 -14.79 -10.88
N LYS A 23 -6.16 -15.42 -12.03
CA LYS A 23 -6.55 -14.99 -13.39
C LYS A 23 -7.98 -15.45 -13.72
N ALA A 24 -8.71 -14.58 -14.45
CA ALA A 24 -10.02 -14.75 -15.13
C ALA A 24 -11.25 -14.67 -14.19
N GLU A 25 -12.35 -13.96 -14.44
CA GLU A 25 -13.01 -13.46 -15.66
C GLU A 25 -13.73 -12.12 -15.37
N ALA A 26 -14.02 -11.40 -16.44
CA ALA A 26 -14.85 -10.20 -16.44
C ALA A 26 -16.27 -10.48 -15.94
N GLN A 27 -16.87 -9.57 -15.16
CA GLN A 27 -18.13 -8.89 -15.49
C GLN A 27 -18.71 -8.01 -14.37
N HIS A 28 -19.24 -6.86 -14.82
CA HIS A 28 -20.35 -6.05 -14.30
C HIS A 28 -20.22 -5.28 -12.98
N GLY A 29 -20.15 -3.94 -13.14
CA GLY A 29 -21.05 -3.01 -12.46
C GLY A 29 -20.65 -2.54 -11.07
N ALA A 30 -20.09 -1.32 -11.03
CA ALA A 30 -19.66 -0.53 -9.87
C ALA A 30 -18.30 -0.92 -9.24
N ASN A 31 -17.46 0.10 -9.03
CA ASN A 31 -16.09 0.10 -8.44
C ASN A 31 -14.92 -0.39 -9.32
N HIS A 32 -14.47 0.46 -10.26
CA HIS A 32 -13.35 0.18 -11.17
C HIS A 32 -11.94 0.22 -10.56
N LEU A 33 -11.74 0.66 -9.31
CA LEU A 33 -10.39 0.77 -8.71
C LEU A 33 -9.85 -0.56 -8.14
N HIS A 34 -10.71 -1.48 -7.71
CA HIS A 34 -10.32 -2.70 -6.97
C HIS A 34 -9.50 -3.71 -7.80
N HIS A 35 -9.48 -3.57 -9.13
CA HIS A 35 -8.91 -4.56 -10.04
C HIS A 35 -7.62 -4.11 -10.74
N CYS A 36 -7.03 -2.97 -10.37
CA CYS A 36 -6.03 -2.34 -11.22
C CYS A 36 -4.58 -2.34 -10.70
N VAL A 37 -4.36 -2.46 -9.39
CA VAL A 37 -3.02 -2.25 -8.80
C VAL A 37 -2.60 -3.44 -7.91
N GLN A 38 -1.57 -4.16 -8.32
CA GLN A 38 -1.00 -5.33 -7.66
C GLN A 38 0.54 -5.18 -7.58
N VAL A 39 1.09 -5.16 -6.37
CA VAL A 39 2.54 -5.15 -6.16
C VAL A 39 3.13 -6.46 -6.69
N GLY A 40 4.16 -6.36 -7.53
CA GLY A 40 4.78 -7.48 -8.25
C GLY A 40 4.11 -7.87 -9.57
N GLY A 41 2.96 -7.30 -9.92
CA GLY A 41 2.19 -7.67 -11.11
C GLY A 41 1.78 -6.51 -12.03
N THR A 42 1.42 -5.36 -11.46
CA THR A 42 0.94 -4.20 -12.22
C THR A 42 2.09 -3.47 -12.88
N THR A 43 1.90 -3.05 -14.15
CA THR A 43 2.87 -2.24 -14.87
C THR A 43 2.53 -0.75 -14.81
N ALA A 44 3.53 0.10 -15.01
CA ALA A 44 3.35 1.55 -15.13
C ALA A 44 2.30 1.91 -16.21
N SER A 45 2.28 1.16 -17.32
CA SER A 45 1.32 1.39 -18.40
C SER A 45 -0.12 1.07 -17.99
N ASP A 46 -0.33 0.07 -17.13
CA ASP A 46 -1.67 -0.30 -16.66
C ASP A 46 -2.25 0.84 -15.81
N VAL A 47 -1.43 1.38 -14.90
CA VAL A 47 -1.80 2.53 -14.07
C VAL A 47 -2.07 3.76 -14.92
N GLN A 48 -1.23 4.07 -15.91
CA GLN A 48 -1.43 5.21 -16.82
C GLN A 48 -2.74 5.15 -17.62
N LYS A 49 -3.22 3.95 -17.95
CA LYS A 49 -4.46 3.76 -18.70
C LYS A 49 -5.70 3.84 -17.83
N ALA A 50 -5.61 3.38 -16.59
CA ALA A 50 -6.74 3.26 -15.69
C ALA A 50 -6.89 4.46 -14.74
N MET A 51 -5.78 5.14 -14.44
CA MET A 51 -5.70 6.22 -13.48
C MET A 51 -5.18 7.47 -14.19
N LYS A 52 -5.72 8.61 -13.81
CA LYS A 52 -5.24 9.89 -14.29
C LYS A 52 -3.98 10.23 -13.49
N ILE A 53 -2.82 9.77 -13.95
CA ILE A 53 -1.56 10.02 -13.22
C ILE A 53 -1.34 11.52 -13.14
N ILE A 54 -1.24 12.02 -11.91
CA ILE A 54 -1.13 13.45 -11.64
C ILE A 54 0.31 13.89 -11.84
N ASP A 55 1.27 13.19 -11.23
CA ASP A 55 2.68 13.56 -11.25
C ASP A 55 3.61 12.33 -11.19
N GLU A 56 4.65 12.34 -12.04
CA GLU A 56 5.86 11.55 -11.83
C GLU A 56 6.75 12.30 -10.83
N ILE A 57 6.82 11.78 -9.61
CA ILE A 57 7.45 12.48 -8.47
C ILE A 57 8.91 12.07 -8.28
N GLY A 58 9.43 11.14 -9.09
CA GLY A 58 10.84 10.78 -9.09
C GLY A 58 11.14 9.40 -9.66
N ILE A 59 12.34 8.91 -9.34
CA ILE A 59 12.83 7.57 -9.72
C ILE A 59 12.99 6.76 -8.44
N SER A 60 12.41 5.57 -8.43
CA SER A 60 12.50 4.60 -7.33
C SER A 60 13.92 4.11 -7.17
N TYR A 61 14.21 3.57 -6.00
CA TYR A 61 15.50 2.97 -5.74
C TYR A 61 15.85 1.83 -6.74
N THR A 62 14.86 1.06 -7.20
CA THR A 62 15.03 -0.03 -8.17
C THR A 62 15.03 0.45 -9.62
N GLY A 63 15.06 1.78 -9.84
CA GLY A 63 15.36 2.42 -11.11
C GLY A 63 14.18 2.64 -12.06
N GLY A 64 12.93 2.54 -11.58
CA GLY A 64 11.74 2.88 -12.35
C GLY A 64 11.05 4.16 -11.84
N PRO A 65 9.95 4.61 -12.46
CA PRO A 65 9.27 5.83 -12.05
C PRO A 65 8.54 5.67 -10.71
N VAL A 66 8.27 6.79 -10.05
CA VAL A 66 7.36 6.89 -8.91
C VAL A 66 6.20 7.80 -9.29
N TYR A 67 4.98 7.31 -9.11
CA TYR A 67 3.76 8.07 -9.36
C TYR A 67 3.04 8.42 -8.07
N GLY A 68 2.63 9.67 -7.93
CA GLY A 68 1.78 10.15 -6.83
C GLY A 68 0.32 10.30 -7.26
N LEU A 69 -0.59 9.88 -6.39
CA LEU A 69 -2.03 10.05 -6.53
C LEU A 69 -2.52 10.88 -5.34
N ASN A 70 -3.10 12.05 -5.63
CA ASN A 70 -3.54 13.01 -4.60
C ASN A 70 -5.02 12.83 -4.23
N ASP A 71 -5.39 13.34 -3.06
CA ASP A 71 -6.68 13.20 -2.36
C ASP A 71 -7.92 13.43 -3.26
N TRP A 72 -7.85 14.39 -4.20
CA TRP A 72 -8.99 14.78 -5.04
C TRP A 72 -9.39 13.72 -6.08
N GLU A 73 -8.48 12.82 -6.44
CA GLU A 73 -8.77 11.69 -7.34
C GLU A 73 -9.23 10.46 -6.59
N LEU A 74 -8.71 10.27 -5.37
CA LEU A 74 -8.98 9.10 -4.55
C LEU A 74 -10.43 9.11 -4.05
N LYS A 75 -11.04 10.30 -3.85
CA LYS A 75 -12.44 10.50 -3.42
C LYS A 75 -12.87 9.55 -2.28
N THR A 76 -11.93 9.18 -1.42
CA THR A 76 -12.09 8.19 -0.37
C THR A 76 -11.82 8.86 0.98
N GLU A 77 -12.79 8.75 1.89
CA GLU A 77 -12.69 9.33 3.21
C GLU A 77 -11.52 8.72 4.00
N GLY A 78 -10.71 9.58 4.63
CA GLY A 78 -9.56 9.17 5.42
C GLY A 78 -8.28 8.85 4.65
N LEU A 79 -8.33 8.74 3.32
CA LEU A 79 -7.16 8.45 2.48
C LEU A 79 -6.64 9.74 1.83
N HIS A 80 -5.38 10.05 2.09
CA HIS A 80 -4.77 11.30 1.63
C HIS A 80 -3.86 11.08 0.43
N ASP A 81 -2.84 10.24 0.58
CA ASP A 81 -1.79 10.11 -0.42
C ASP A 81 -1.62 8.63 -0.77
N VAL A 82 -1.40 8.34 -2.06
CA VAL A 82 -0.96 7.03 -2.54
C VAL A 82 0.23 7.22 -3.49
N GLN A 83 1.34 6.54 -3.17
CA GLN A 83 2.54 6.52 -4.00
C GLN A 83 2.79 5.11 -4.54
N LEU A 84 3.06 5.04 -5.83
CA LEU A 84 3.31 3.81 -6.57
C LEU A 84 4.73 3.85 -7.15
N SER A 85 5.63 3.01 -6.64
CA SER A 85 6.99 2.89 -7.14
C SER A 85 7.12 1.68 -8.05
N PHE A 86 7.79 1.87 -9.19
CA PHE A 86 8.04 0.82 -10.16
C PHE A 86 9.54 0.54 -10.25
N ASN A 87 9.91 -0.70 -10.56
CA ASN A 87 11.31 -1.03 -10.85
C ASN A 87 11.70 -0.67 -12.30
N SER A 88 12.99 -0.83 -12.62
CA SER A 88 13.54 -0.60 -13.96
C SER A 88 12.89 -1.42 -15.09
N ARG A 89 12.14 -2.48 -14.77
CA ARG A 89 11.33 -3.25 -15.75
C ARG A 89 9.90 -2.71 -15.90
N GLY A 90 9.56 -1.64 -15.18
CA GLY A 90 8.24 -1.02 -15.18
C GLY A 90 7.18 -1.79 -14.39
N ILE A 91 7.58 -2.68 -13.47
CA ILE A 91 6.68 -3.45 -12.61
C ILE A 91 6.62 -2.80 -11.22
N LEU A 92 5.41 -2.65 -10.67
CA LEU A 92 5.17 -2.08 -9.35
C LEU A 92 5.87 -2.90 -8.27
N ASP A 93 6.76 -2.28 -7.49
CA ASP A 93 7.52 -2.95 -6.44
C ASP A 93 7.14 -2.50 -5.03
N VAL A 94 6.62 -1.27 -4.89
CA VAL A 94 6.14 -0.68 -3.65
C VAL A 94 4.88 0.13 -3.88
N ALA A 95 3.89 -0.03 -2.99
CA ALA A 95 2.77 0.88 -2.83
C ALA A 95 2.78 1.42 -1.39
N LEU A 96 2.62 2.73 -1.25
CA LEU A 96 2.54 3.41 0.05
C LEU A 96 1.26 4.24 0.10
N ALA A 97 0.57 4.22 1.24
CA ALA A 97 -0.60 5.05 1.49
C ALA A 97 -0.50 5.79 2.82
N LYS A 98 -1.07 7.00 2.88
CA LYS A 98 -1.25 7.79 4.12
C LYS A 98 -2.72 7.91 4.46
N ILE A 99 -3.07 7.51 5.69
CA ILE A 99 -4.46 7.34 6.14
C ILE A 99 -4.63 8.01 7.51
N ASP A 100 -5.80 8.56 7.80
CA ASP A 100 -6.10 9.18 9.09
C ASP A 100 -6.00 8.19 10.28
N THR A 101 -5.41 8.64 11.38
CA THR A 101 -5.15 7.86 12.59
C THR A 101 -6.37 7.18 13.23
N PRO A 102 -7.60 7.73 13.20
CA PRO A 102 -8.80 7.02 13.69
C PRO A 102 -9.05 5.67 13.01
N TYR A 103 -8.46 5.43 11.85
CA TYR A 103 -8.58 4.17 11.13
C TYR A 103 -7.45 3.16 11.41
N PHE A 104 -6.44 3.54 12.21
CA PHE A 104 -5.30 2.69 12.53
C PHE A 104 -5.70 1.38 13.23
N GLU A 105 -6.34 1.46 14.41
CA GLU A 105 -6.71 0.28 15.20
C GLU A 105 -7.62 -0.69 14.42
N PRO A 106 -8.71 -0.24 13.75
CA PRO A 106 -9.53 -1.16 12.96
C PRO A 106 -8.78 -1.86 11.82
N ILE A 107 -7.76 -1.25 11.24
CA ILE A 107 -6.95 -1.87 10.17
C ILE A 107 -5.92 -2.83 10.77
N LEU A 108 -5.29 -2.44 11.88
CA LEU A 108 -4.34 -3.28 12.60
C LEU A 108 -5.00 -4.60 13.06
N GLU A 109 -6.16 -4.51 13.71
CA GLU A 109 -6.94 -5.68 14.14
C GLU A 109 -7.24 -6.61 12.96
N ARG A 110 -7.65 -6.03 11.82
CA ARG A 110 -7.99 -6.80 10.62
C ARG A 110 -6.79 -7.55 10.03
N LEU A 111 -5.61 -6.94 10.02
CA LEU A 111 -4.40 -7.59 9.51
C LEU A 111 -3.92 -8.69 10.46
N ASN A 112 -4.02 -8.47 11.77
CA ASN A 112 -3.72 -9.47 12.79
C ASN A 112 -4.61 -10.71 12.69
N GLU A 113 -5.85 -10.59 12.20
CA GLU A 113 -6.74 -11.74 11.93
C GLU A 113 -6.31 -12.57 10.71
N GLN A 114 -5.53 -12.00 9.78
CA GLN A 114 -5.32 -12.58 8.44
C GLN A 114 -3.87 -12.95 8.13
N LEU A 115 -2.91 -12.29 8.79
CA LEU A 115 -1.49 -12.39 8.47
C LEU A 115 -0.67 -12.66 9.72
N ASP A 116 0.40 -13.42 9.55
CA ASP A 116 1.38 -13.64 10.61
C ASP A 116 2.27 -12.41 10.80
N VAL A 117 2.38 -11.95 12.05
CA VAL A 117 3.29 -10.88 12.45
C VAL A 117 4.72 -11.39 12.37
N VAL A 118 5.58 -10.66 11.66
CA VAL A 118 7.02 -10.92 11.59
C VAL A 118 7.77 -10.09 12.62
N THR A 119 7.36 -8.84 12.79
CA THR A 119 8.03 -7.90 13.68
C THR A 119 7.02 -6.88 14.16
N GLU A 120 7.12 -6.54 15.44
CA GLU A 120 6.34 -5.49 16.08
C GLU A 120 7.31 -4.63 16.89
N ILE A 121 7.19 -3.32 16.75
CA ILE A 121 8.03 -2.33 17.41
C ILE A 121 7.11 -1.29 18.04
N GLU A 122 7.15 -1.22 19.36
CA GLU A 122 6.57 -0.12 20.12
C GLU A 122 7.69 0.83 20.56
N GLY A 123 7.55 2.10 20.20
CA GLY A 123 8.51 3.16 20.48
C GLY A 123 8.04 4.13 21.54
N GLN A 124 8.87 5.12 21.84
CA GLN A 124 8.46 6.25 22.67
C GLN A 124 7.47 7.15 21.91
N ALA A 125 6.70 7.95 22.66
CA ALA A 125 5.74 8.93 22.12
C ALA A 125 4.60 8.35 21.26
N GLY A 126 4.24 7.08 21.46
CA GLY A 126 3.12 6.45 20.75
C GLY A 126 3.46 5.95 19.35
N PHE A 127 4.75 5.85 19.03
CA PHE A 127 5.18 5.18 17.80
C PHE A 127 4.86 3.68 17.86
N THR A 128 4.22 3.18 16.82
CA THR A 128 3.95 1.75 16.64
C THR A 128 4.24 1.36 15.20
N SER A 129 5.01 0.28 15.01
CA SER A 129 5.25 -0.33 13.70
C SER A 129 5.01 -1.83 13.75
N VAL A 130 4.19 -2.33 12.83
CA VAL A 130 3.89 -3.76 12.71
C VAL A 130 4.15 -4.21 11.28
N THR A 131 4.98 -5.24 11.14
CA THR A 131 5.35 -5.84 9.87
C THR A 131 4.79 -7.26 9.76
N TYR A 132 4.12 -7.52 8.65
CA TYR A 132 3.55 -8.81 8.28
C TYR A 132 4.23 -9.37 7.03
N ARG A 133 4.14 -10.69 6.85
CA ARG A 133 4.62 -11.35 5.64
C ARG A 133 3.66 -12.43 5.17
N GLN A 134 3.48 -12.53 3.86
CA GLN A 134 2.97 -13.73 3.20
C GLN A 134 3.77 -13.87 1.89
N GLY A 135 4.26 -15.08 1.61
CA GLY A 135 5.08 -15.33 0.42
C GLY A 135 6.25 -14.35 0.26
N ASP A 136 6.26 -13.67 -0.90
CA ASP A 136 7.28 -12.70 -1.33
C ASP A 136 6.90 -11.24 -1.07
N LEU A 137 5.78 -10.97 -0.40
CA LEU A 137 5.38 -9.61 -0.04
C LEU A 137 5.50 -9.35 1.46
N GLU A 138 5.76 -8.10 1.78
CA GLU A 138 5.82 -7.56 3.14
C GLU A 138 4.85 -6.38 3.23
N VAL A 139 4.09 -6.34 4.33
CA VAL A 139 3.19 -5.24 4.67
C VAL A 139 3.67 -4.62 5.96
N THR A 140 3.87 -3.30 5.99
CA THR A 140 4.25 -2.57 7.20
C THR A 140 3.26 -1.46 7.48
N LEU A 141 2.76 -1.44 8.72
CA LEU A 141 1.99 -0.33 9.28
C LEU A 141 2.91 0.48 10.16
N GLU A 142 2.93 1.80 10.00
CA GLU A 142 3.67 2.70 10.88
C GLU A 142 2.79 3.86 11.31
N ASN A 143 2.60 4.00 12.60
CA ASN A 143 1.96 5.15 13.26
C ASN A 143 3.02 5.86 14.10
N ASP A 144 3.21 7.15 13.89
CA ASP A 144 4.26 7.91 14.58
C ASP A 144 3.83 8.44 15.97
N GLY A 145 2.55 8.31 16.32
CA GLY A 145 1.95 8.76 17.57
C GLY A 145 1.76 10.28 17.71
N LEU A 146 2.31 11.08 16.78
CA LEU A 146 2.27 12.55 16.82
C LEU A 146 1.56 13.16 15.62
N SER A 147 1.36 12.40 14.55
CA SER A 147 0.63 12.75 13.35
C SER A 147 -0.84 12.35 13.48
N ASP A 148 -1.68 13.14 12.81
CA ASP A 148 -3.07 12.82 12.51
C ASP A 148 -3.22 11.69 11.48
N ARG A 149 -2.10 11.15 10.97
CA ARG A 149 -2.04 10.12 9.93
C ARG A 149 -1.04 9.02 10.28
N PHE A 150 -1.31 7.83 9.79
CA PHE A 150 -0.38 6.71 9.77
C PHE A 150 -0.13 6.26 8.33
N SER A 151 0.86 5.39 8.13
CA SER A 151 1.20 4.86 6.82
C SER A 151 1.03 3.35 6.73
N ILE A 152 0.68 2.89 5.53
CA ILE A 152 0.70 1.48 5.14
C ILE A 152 1.61 1.36 3.93
N THR A 153 2.59 0.46 4.00
CA THR A 153 3.50 0.15 2.89
C THR A 153 3.42 -1.33 2.53
N VAL A 154 3.23 -1.63 1.25
CA VAL A 154 3.29 -2.99 0.69
C VAL A 154 4.46 -3.07 -0.29
N SER A 155 5.33 -4.06 -0.14
CA SER A 155 6.51 -4.20 -1.01
C SER A 155 6.88 -5.65 -1.33
N THR A 156 7.58 -5.86 -2.44
CA THR A 156 8.19 -7.17 -2.77
C THR A 156 9.49 -7.41 -1.99
N PHE A 157 9.82 -8.65 -1.64
CA PHE A 157 11.10 -9.00 -1.00
C PHE A 157 12.31 -8.62 -1.87
N GLY A 158 12.19 -8.68 -3.20
CA GLY A 158 13.21 -8.23 -4.15
C GLY A 158 13.61 -6.77 -3.93
N TYR A 159 12.65 -5.88 -3.65
CA TYR A 159 12.91 -4.48 -3.30
C TYR A 159 13.79 -4.36 -2.05
N ARG A 160 13.56 -5.17 -1.01
CA ARG A 160 14.40 -5.18 0.21
C ARG A 160 15.80 -5.74 -0.04
N ALA A 161 15.90 -6.84 -0.79
CA ALA A 161 17.19 -7.47 -1.10
C ALA A 161 18.09 -6.49 -1.84
N ASP A 162 17.54 -5.81 -2.86
CA ASP A 162 18.26 -4.75 -3.56
C ASP A 162 18.57 -3.59 -2.60
N ARG A 163 17.61 -3.14 -1.78
CA ARG A 163 17.84 -2.04 -0.81
C ARG A 163 18.95 -2.36 0.20
N ALA A 164 19.10 -3.61 0.60
CA ALA A 164 20.17 -4.05 1.50
C ALA A 164 21.55 -4.03 0.82
N LEU A 165 21.61 -4.05 -0.52
CA LEU A 165 22.83 -3.93 -1.31
C LEU A 165 23.22 -2.48 -1.59
N LEU A 166 22.36 -1.51 -1.27
CA LEU A 166 22.77 -0.12 -1.27
C LEU A 166 23.81 0.14 -0.19
N PRO A 167 24.83 0.98 -0.47
CA PRO A 167 25.61 1.60 0.58
C PRO A 167 24.64 2.32 1.51
N ARG A 168 24.55 1.85 2.77
CA ARG A 168 23.94 2.65 3.83
C ARG A 168 24.86 3.85 3.99
N TYR A 169 24.48 4.99 3.42
CA TYR A 169 25.17 6.23 3.73
C TYR A 169 24.92 6.52 5.22
N ALA A 170 26.01 6.43 5.98
CA ALA A 170 26.14 6.79 7.38
C ALA A 170 26.29 8.31 7.53
#